data_AF-A0A3D6DU03-F1
#
_entry.id   AF-A0A3D6DU03-F1
#
_cell.length_a   1.000
_cell.length_b   1.000
_cell.length_c   1.000
_cell.angle_alpha   90.00
_cell.angle_beta   90.00
_cell.angle_gamma   90.00
#
_symmetry.space_group_name_H-M   'P 1'
#
loop_
_entity.id
_entity.type
_entity.pdbx_description
1 polymer ?
#
loop_
_entity_poly.entity_id
_entity_poly.type
_entity_poly.pdbx_seq_one_letter_code
_entity_poly.pdbx_strand_id
1 'polypeptide(L)'
;MKHDVKVFANPNPGWGIQDLDVFDLFGDPYSVNASLYALTGYPSGAPTVFRLSRFDGHVIGLPVVLQAPAAPDSDGFTVLPNGNFLVNTGDASPTYQEFDSITGAAVGQGFTVPCGQATGVDAGPTTLVIQCDFDSFLITDFSGNVLDKVLVTANHIEDIEGIFGPPLPEPASLGLLGVGLAALGLVRRRAGRLQAAVEIETMRDPQDQPRGRSRARGEVEDGQ
;
A
#
# COMPACT_ATOMS: atom_id res chain seq x y z
N MET A 1 9.46 -32.88 13.64
CA MET A 1 9.21 -31.63 12.89
C MET A 1 7.81 -31.18 13.31
N LYS A 2 7.71 -30.23 14.24
CA LYS A 2 6.41 -29.58 14.53
C LYS A 2 6.22 -28.58 13.40
N HIS A 3 5.25 -28.81 12.56
CA HIS A 3 4.78 -27.76 11.68
C HIS A 3 3.98 -26.79 12.54
N ASP A 4 4.34 -25.51 12.54
CA ASP A 4 3.55 -24.42 13.10
C ASP A 4 2.34 -24.16 12.19
N VAL A 5 1.58 -25.23 11.90
CA VAL A 5 0.39 -25.19 11.06
C VAL A 5 -0.80 -25.23 11.98
N LYS A 6 -1.68 -24.25 11.77
CA LYS A 6 -2.95 -24.14 12.46
C LYS A 6 -4.06 -24.28 11.45
N VAL A 7 -5.05 -25.07 11.80
CA VAL A 7 -6.20 -25.34 10.94
C VAL A 7 -7.44 -24.85 11.66
N PHE A 8 -8.21 -24.01 10.96
CA PHE A 8 -9.50 -23.52 11.43
C PHE A 8 -10.62 -24.14 10.61
N ALA A 9 -11.80 -24.25 11.22
CA ALA A 9 -12.99 -24.62 10.48
C ALA A 9 -13.36 -23.50 9.52
N ASN A 10 -13.85 -23.86 8.33
CA ASN A 10 -14.43 -22.88 7.42
C ASN A 10 -15.65 -22.23 8.11
N PRO A 11 -15.66 -20.90 8.28
CA PRO A 11 -16.74 -20.22 9.00
C PRO A 11 -18.07 -20.18 8.24
N ASN A 12 -18.08 -20.50 6.94
CA ASN A 12 -19.28 -20.56 6.11
C ASN A 12 -19.41 -21.93 5.40
N PRO A 13 -19.77 -23.01 6.12
CA PRO A 13 -19.83 -24.35 5.54
C PRO A 13 -20.73 -24.42 4.29
N GLY A 14 -20.22 -25.02 3.21
CA GLY A 14 -20.89 -25.09 1.90
C GLY A 14 -20.50 -23.96 0.94
N TRP A 15 -19.85 -22.92 1.45
CA TRP A 15 -19.29 -21.81 0.67
C TRP A 15 -17.79 -21.73 0.93
N GLY A 16 -16.96 -21.61 -0.12
CA GLY A 16 -15.51 -21.55 0.04
C GLY A 16 -15.05 -20.28 0.75
N ILE A 17 -13.77 -20.26 1.15
CA ILE A 17 -13.04 -19.03 1.46
C ILE A 17 -12.38 -18.61 0.15
N GLN A 18 -12.59 -17.36 -0.26
CA GLN A 18 -11.92 -16.78 -1.44
C GLN A 18 -10.59 -16.22 -1.00
N ASP A 19 -10.65 -15.33 -0.03
CA ASP A 19 -9.54 -14.47 0.32
C ASP A 19 -9.52 -14.25 1.85
N LEU A 20 -8.34 -13.93 2.36
CA LEU A 20 -8.04 -13.77 3.76
C LEU A 20 -7.22 -12.51 3.98
N ASP A 21 -7.58 -11.73 4.99
CA ASP A 21 -6.74 -10.62 5.42
C ASP A 21 -6.59 -10.58 6.94
N VAL A 22 -5.48 -10.02 7.40
CA VAL A 22 -5.12 -9.88 8.81
C VAL A 22 -5.05 -8.40 9.16
N PHE A 23 -5.92 -7.98 10.08
CA PHE A 23 -6.01 -6.58 10.46
C PHE A 23 -5.95 -6.38 11.99
N ASP A 24 -5.11 -5.42 12.41
CA ASP A 24 -5.16 -4.78 13.72
C ASP A 24 -5.45 -3.28 13.51
N LEU A 25 -6.35 -2.73 14.34
CA LEU A 25 -6.62 -1.29 14.41
C LEU A 25 -5.37 -0.45 14.70
N PHE A 26 -4.33 -1.05 15.29
CA PHE A 26 -3.04 -0.40 15.53
C PHE A 26 -1.98 -0.66 14.44
N GLY A 27 -2.35 -1.36 13.37
CA GLY A 27 -1.48 -1.63 12.22
C GLY A 27 -0.35 -2.63 12.49
N ASP A 28 -0.40 -3.37 13.61
CA ASP A 28 0.55 -4.46 13.90
C ASP A 28 -0.10 -5.81 13.57
N PRO A 29 0.20 -6.42 12.40
CA PRO A 29 -0.37 -7.71 12.04
C PRO A 29 0.14 -8.84 12.94
N TYR A 30 1.13 -8.66 13.81
CA TYR A 30 1.58 -9.67 14.78
C TYR A 30 1.03 -9.45 16.19
N SER A 31 0.29 -8.36 16.40
CA SER A 31 -0.37 -8.08 17.65
C SER A 31 -1.36 -9.18 18.01
N VAL A 32 -1.40 -9.53 19.29
CA VAL A 32 -2.40 -10.45 19.83
C VAL A 32 -3.83 -9.95 19.63
N ASN A 33 -4.02 -8.68 19.27
CA ASN A 33 -5.34 -8.08 19.02
C ASN A 33 -5.77 -8.15 17.55
N ALA A 34 -4.86 -8.48 16.61
CA ALA A 34 -5.25 -8.59 15.21
C ALA A 34 -6.22 -9.75 15.01
N SER A 35 -7.18 -9.55 14.12
CA SER A 35 -8.18 -10.54 13.74
C SER A 35 -7.90 -11.04 12.33
N LEU A 36 -8.31 -12.27 12.04
CA LEU A 36 -8.31 -12.82 10.68
C LEU A 36 -9.69 -12.53 10.09
N TYR A 37 -9.74 -11.97 8.90
CA TYR A 37 -10.96 -11.73 8.15
C TYR A 37 -10.99 -12.68 6.96
N ALA A 38 -12.13 -13.32 6.73
CA ALA A 38 -12.31 -14.26 5.63
C ALA A 38 -13.48 -13.83 4.76
N LEU A 39 -13.22 -13.57 3.47
CA LEU A 39 -14.25 -13.39 2.47
C LEU A 39 -14.74 -14.77 2.01
N THR A 40 -16.06 -14.97 2.03
CA THR A 40 -16.72 -16.23 1.66
C THR A 40 -17.91 -15.97 0.72
N GLY A 41 -18.33 -16.97 -0.06
CA GLY A 41 -19.52 -16.89 -0.93
C GLY A 41 -19.27 -17.21 -2.40
N TYR A 42 -18.04 -17.14 -2.89
CA TYR A 42 -17.73 -17.42 -4.30
C TYR A 42 -18.11 -18.83 -4.75
N PRO A 43 -18.53 -19.02 -6.02
CA PRO A 43 -18.77 -17.98 -7.05
C PRO A 43 -20.22 -17.48 -7.12
N SER A 44 -21.10 -17.89 -6.19
CA SER A 44 -22.56 -17.77 -6.41
C SER A 44 -23.38 -17.45 -5.17
N GLY A 45 -22.79 -17.53 -3.99
CA GLY A 45 -23.37 -17.11 -2.72
C GLY A 45 -23.18 -15.61 -2.50
N ALA A 46 -23.90 -15.06 -1.51
CA ALA A 46 -23.71 -13.67 -1.13
C ALA A 46 -22.30 -13.46 -0.54
N PRO A 47 -21.51 -12.50 -1.02
CA PRO A 47 -20.18 -12.21 -0.46
C PRO A 47 -20.33 -11.85 1.01
N THR A 48 -19.67 -12.61 1.88
CA THR A 48 -19.83 -12.52 3.33
C THR A 48 -18.49 -12.56 4.01
N VAL A 49 -18.20 -11.54 4.81
CA VAL A 49 -16.96 -11.41 5.57
C VAL A 49 -17.18 -11.94 7.00
N PHE A 50 -16.33 -12.87 7.41
CA PHE A 50 -16.28 -13.37 8.77
C PHE A 50 -15.03 -12.86 9.48
N ARG A 51 -15.21 -12.27 10.66
CA ARG A 51 -14.11 -11.96 11.56
C ARG A 51 -13.84 -13.17 12.45
N LEU A 52 -12.60 -13.60 12.52
CA LEU A 52 -12.14 -14.78 13.23
C LEU A 52 -11.04 -14.42 14.23
N SER A 53 -11.04 -15.11 15.36
CA SER A 53 -9.88 -15.13 16.26
C SER A 53 -8.73 -15.86 15.59
N ARG A 54 -7.54 -15.25 15.62
CA ARG A 54 -6.31 -15.88 15.09
C ARG A 54 -5.75 -16.97 16.02
N PHE A 55 -6.32 -17.11 17.22
CA PHE A 55 -5.86 -18.09 18.20
C PHE A 55 -6.55 -19.44 18.10
N ASP A 56 -7.74 -19.50 17.53
CA ASP A 56 -8.55 -20.73 17.53
C ASP A 56 -9.57 -20.76 16.39
N GLY A 57 -9.66 -19.69 15.59
CA GLY A 57 -10.53 -19.63 14.41
C GLY A 57 -12.00 -19.45 14.73
N HIS A 58 -12.38 -19.19 15.98
CA HIS A 58 -13.78 -18.95 16.29
C HIS A 58 -14.24 -17.62 15.69
N VAL A 59 -15.51 -17.57 15.27
CA VAL A 59 -16.13 -16.37 14.72
C VAL A 59 -16.35 -15.34 15.83
N ILE A 60 -15.87 -14.12 15.60
CA ILE A 60 -16.02 -12.97 16.49
C ILE A 60 -17.13 -12.07 15.92
N GLY A 61 -18.22 -11.91 16.67
CA GLY A 61 -19.34 -11.06 16.26
C GLY A 61 -20.24 -11.72 15.21
N LEU A 62 -21.02 -10.90 14.51
CA LEU A 62 -21.88 -11.36 13.42
C LEU A 62 -21.13 -11.27 12.09
N PRO A 63 -21.38 -12.20 11.14
CA PRO A 63 -20.87 -12.08 9.79
C PRO A 63 -21.49 -10.87 9.08
N VAL A 64 -20.73 -10.28 8.16
CA VAL A 64 -21.12 -9.09 7.41
C VAL A 64 -21.35 -9.49 5.96
N VAL A 65 -22.60 -9.45 5.52
CA VAL A 65 -22.95 -9.69 4.11
C VAL A 65 -22.75 -8.39 3.34
N LEU A 66 -21.87 -8.42 2.33
CA LEU A 66 -21.62 -7.27 1.48
C LEU A 66 -22.79 -7.08 0.52
N GLN A 67 -23.26 -5.84 0.45
CA GLN A 67 -24.35 -5.45 -0.43
C GLN A 67 -23.83 -5.13 -1.83
N ALA A 68 -24.74 -4.88 -2.78
CA ALA A 68 -24.35 -4.31 -4.06
C ALA A 68 -23.50 -3.02 -3.84
N PRO A 69 -22.44 -2.81 -4.62
CA PRO A 69 -22.11 -3.48 -5.88
C PRO A 69 -21.23 -4.74 -5.77
N ALA A 70 -20.98 -5.30 -4.57
CA ALA A 70 -20.27 -6.57 -4.48
C ALA A 70 -21.07 -7.67 -5.20
N ALA A 71 -20.41 -8.40 -6.09
CA ALA A 71 -20.99 -9.51 -6.83
C ALA A 71 -20.61 -10.86 -6.18
N PRO A 72 -21.42 -11.92 -6.32
CA PRO A 72 -21.13 -13.24 -5.75
C PRO A 72 -19.76 -13.83 -6.08
N ASP A 73 -19.16 -13.39 -7.17
CA ASP A 73 -17.87 -13.82 -7.70
C ASP A 73 -16.74 -12.81 -7.42
N SER A 74 -16.96 -11.83 -6.53
CA SER A 74 -15.89 -10.95 -6.07
C SER A 74 -14.85 -11.75 -5.29
N ASP A 75 -13.58 -11.58 -5.63
CA ASP A 75 -12.46 -12.40 -5.18
C ASP A 75 -11.28 -11.58 -4.62
N GLY A 76 -11.21 -10.27 -4.86
CA GLY A 76 -10.19 -9.41 -4.28
C GLY A 76 -10.65 -8.75 -2.99
N PHE A 77 -9.92 -8.95 -1.89
CA PHE A 77 -10.33 -8.45 -0.56
C PHE A 77 -9.16 -7.92 0.28
N THR A 78 -9.39 -6.79 0.96
CA THR A 78 -8.52 -6.33 2.05
C THR A 78 -9.30 -5.51 3.08
N VAL A 79 -8.79 -5.40 4.30
CA VAL A 79 -9.27 -4.53 5.36
C VAL A 79 -8.43 -3.24 5.37
N LEU A 80 -9.09 -2.12 5.15
CA LEU A 80 -8.47 -0.80 5.10
C LEU A 80 -8.03 -0.32 6.50
N PRO A 81 -7.12 0.66 6.61
CA PRO A 81 -6.68 1.24 7.89
C PRO A 81 -7.81 1.83 8.75
N ASN A 82 -8.94 2.23 8.15
CA ASN A 82 -10.12 2.69 8.87
C ASN A 82 -11.00 1.55 9.41
N GLY A 83 -10.65 0.29 9.13
CA GLY A 83 -11.36 -0.92 9.52
C GLY A 83 -12.50 -1.33 8.58
N ASN A 84 -12.72 -0.61 7.47
CA ASN A 84 -13.66 -0.99 6.42
C ASN A 84 -13.06 -2.03 5.48
N PHE A 85 -13.89 -2.63 4.65
CA PHE A 85 -13.46 -3.61 3.67
C PHE A 85 -13.33 -2.96 2.30
N LEU A 86 -12.29 -3.28 1.55
CA LEU A 86 -12.18 -2.97 0.14
C LEU A 86 -12.29 -4.27 -0.65
N VAL A 87 -13.24 -4.33 -1.58
CA VAL A 87 -13.49 -5.53 -2.38
C VAL A 87 -13.62 -5.16 -3.84
N ASN A 88 -13.12 -6.00 -4.76
CA ASN A 88 -13.45 -5.84 -6.17
C ASN A 88 -14.93 -6.18 -6.42
N THR A 89 -15.51 -5.71 -7.52
CA THR A 89 -16.96 -5.81 -7.75
C THR A 89 -17.37 -7.01 -8.62
N GLY A 90 -16.54 -8.06 -8.67
CA GLY A 90 -16.78 -9.30 -9.41
C GLY A 90 -15.49 -9.99 -9.86
N ASP A 91 -15.63 -11.14 -10.53
CA ASP A 91 -14.53 -12.01 -10.93
C ASP A 91 -13.50 -11.26 -11.78
N ALA A 92 -12.25 -11.20 -11.29
CA ALA A 92 -11.14 -10.50 -11.91
C ALA A 92 -11.43 -9.01 -12.26
N SER A 93 -12.39 -8.37 -11.58
CA SER A 93 -12.81 -6.99 -11.88
C SER A 93 -11.75 -5.98 -11.44
N PRO A 94 -11.33 -5.04 -12.32
CA PRO A 94 -10.44 -3.94 -11.94
C PRO A 94 -11.15 -2.80 -11.21
N THR A 95 -12.42 -2.99 -10.80
CA THR A 95 -13.21 -1.99 -10.07
C THR A 95 -13.36 -2.41 -8.63
N TYR A 96 -13.01 -1.51 -7.71
CA TYR A 96 -13.06 -1.72 -6.27
C TYR A 96 -14.06 -0.79 -5.60
N GLN A 97 -14.69 -1.30 -4.54
CA GLN A 97 -15.63 -0.57 -3.70
C GLN A 97 -15.29 -0.78 -2.23
N GLU A 98 -15.32 0.30 -1.45
CA GLU A 98 -15.23 0.24 0.00
C GLU A 98 -16.60 -0.11 0.60
N PHE A 99 -16.62 -0.96 1.63
CA PHE A 99 -17.81 -1.39 2.36
C PHE A 99 -17.63 -1.18 3.87
N ASP A 100 -18.68 -0.68 4.50
CA ASP A 100 -18.75 -0.50 5.95
C ASP A 100 -18.66 -1.86 6.65
N SER A 101 -17.72 -2.00 7.59
CA SER A 101 -17.42 -3.29 8.20
C SER A 101 -18.44 -3.80 9.22
N ILE A 102 -19.53 -3.05 9.44
CA ILE A 102 -20.62 -3.44 10.33
C ILE A 102 -21.88 -3.77 9.55
N THR A 103 -22.19 -2.97 8.53
CA THR A 103 -23.44 -3.03 7.78
C THR A 103 -23.31 -3.70 6.41
N GLY A 104 -22.08 -3.80 5.87
CA GLY A 104 -21.81 -4.31 4.53
C GLY A 104 -22.30 -3.37 3.41
N ALA A 105 -22.72 -2.15 3.74
CA ALA A 105 -23.15 -1.16 2.75
C ALA A 105 -21.93 -0.49 2.09
N ALA A 106 -22.07 -0.14 0.81
CA ALA A 106 -21.04 0.60 0.09
C ALA A 106 -20.80 1.99 0.72
N VAL A 107 -19.53 2.37 0.83
CA VAL A 107 -19.07 3.67 1.34
C VAL A 107 -18.51 4.50 0.19
N GLY A 108 -19.01 5.73 0.05
CA GLY A 108 -18.49 6.64 -0.98
C GLY A 108 -18.75 6.18 -2.41
N GLN A 109 -17.77 6.41 -3.29
CA GLN A 109 -17.78 5.93 -4.68
C GLN A 109 -16.65 4.93 -4.85
N GLY A 110 -16.93 3.85 -5.59
CA GLY A 110 -15.88 2.94 -6.06
C GLY A 110 -14.94 3.61 -7.05
N PHE A 111 -13.82 2.95 -7.33
CA PHE A 111 -12.82 3.39 -8.30
C PHE A 111 -12.41 2.22 -9.20
N THR A 112 -11.91 2.53 -10.39
CA THR A 112 -11.39 1.55 -11.35
C THR A 112 -9.93 1.82 -11.58
N VAL A 113 -9.11 0.78 -11.48
CA VAL A 113 -7.68 0.86 -11.79
C VAL A 113 -7.41 0.45 -13.24
N PRO A 114 -6.32 0.95 -13.88
CA PRO A 114 -5.99 0.63 -15.27
C PRO A 114 -5.37 -0.78 -15.40
N CYS A 115 -6.13 -1.79 -15.04
CA CYS A 115 -5.80 -3.21 -15.18
C CYS A 115 -6.83 -3.88 -16.09
N GLY A 116 -6.40 -4.87 -16.89
CA GLY A 116 -7.33 -5.67 -17.69
C GLY A 116 -8.10 -6.63 -16.79
N GLN A 117 -7.37 -7.31 -15.89
CA GLN A 117 -7.87 -8.17 -14.84
C GLN A 117 -7.23 -7.79 -13.50
N ALA A 118 -8.01 -7.82 -12.42
CA ALA A 118 -7.51 -7.63 -11.06
C ALA A 118 -8.20 -8.61 -10.10
N THR A 119 -7.39 -9.40 -9.40
CA THR A 119 -7.83 -10.43 -8.46
C THR A 119 -7.47 -9.99 -7.05
N GLY A 120 -6.23 -10.12 -6.61
CA GLY A 120 -5.83 -9.78 -5.24
C GLY A 120 -5.54 -8.29 -4.98
N VAL A 121 -5.76 -7.86 -3.75
CA VAL A 121 -5.43 -6.51 -3.25
C VAL A 121 -4.92 -6.59 -1.81
N ASP A 122 -3.87 -5.82 -1.48
CA ASP A 122 -3.37 -5.66 -0.11
C ASP A 122 -3.29 -4.17 0.26
N ALA A 123 -3.71 -3.84 1.48
CA ALA A 123 -3.72 -2.47 2.00
C ALA A 123 -2.55 -2.19 2.93
N GLY A 124 -1.77 -1.18 2.58
CA GLY A 124 -0.78 -0.56 3.45
C GLY A 124 -1.37 0.62 4.24
N PRO A 125 -0.53 1.40 4.95
CA PRO A 125 -1.00 2.56 5.71
C PRO A 125 -1.63 3.67 4.86
N THR A 126 -1.20 3.83 3.60
CA THR A 126 -1.64 4.91 2.70
C THR A 126 -1.78 4.48 1.24
N THR A 127 -1.56 3.21 0.94
CA THR A 127 -1.46 2.71 -0.42
C THR A 127 -2.12 1.35 -0.54
N LEU A 128 -2.55 1.02 -1.75
CA LEU A 128 -2.96 -0.32 -2.14
C LEU A 128 -1.88 -0.92 -3.04
N VAL A 129 -1.71 -2.22 -2.97
CA VAL A 129 -1.07 -3.02 -4.01
C VAL A 129 -2.13 -3.93 -4.59
N ILE A 130 -2.27 -3.91 -5.91
CA ILE A 130 -3.28 -4.69 -6.64
C ILE A 130 -2.54 -5.60 -7.61
N GLN A 131 -2.86 -6.89 -7.59
CA GLN A 131 -2.42 -7.80 -8.64
C GLN A 131 -3.14 -7.40 -9.93
N CYS A 132 -2.37 -7.11 -10.98
CA CYS A 132 -2.92 -6.83 -12.30
C CYS A 132 -2.39 -7.77 -13.38
N ASP A 133 -3.33 -8.31 -14.15
CA ASP A 133 -3.10 -9.11 -15.36
C ASP A 133 -2.21 -10.35 -15.16
N PHE A 134 -2.03 -10.79 -13.90
CA PHE A 134 -1.15 -11.91 -13.52
C PHE A 134 0.33 -11.72 -13.85
N ASP A 135 0.75 -10.53 -14.28
CA ASP A 135 2.13 -10.23 -14.66
C ASP A 135 2.65 -8.91 -14.07
N SER A 136 1.83 -8.23 -13.26
CA SER A 136 2.22 -6.97 -12.65
C SER A 136 1.51 -6.69 -11.34
N PHE A 137 2.09 -5.78 -10.56
CA PHE A 137 1.45 -5.18 -9.41
C PHE A 137 1.30 -3.69 -9.66
N LEU A 138 0.10 -3.17 -9.43
CA LEU A 138 -0.19 -1.75 -9.49
C LEU A 138 -0.22 -1.20 -8.06
N ILE A 139 0.50 -0.12 -7.82
CA ILE A 139 0.50 0.58 -6.53
C ILE A 139 -0.34 1.83 -6.68
N THR A 140 -1.36 1.98 -5.85
CA THR A 140 -2.26 3.14 -5.88
C THR A 140 -2.40 3.80 -4.51
N ASP A 141 -2.99 4.98 -4.47
CA ASP A 141 -3.64 5.46 -3.24
C ASP A 141 -5.03 4.80 -3.06
N PHE A 142 -5.72 5.11 -1.96
CA PHE A 142 -7.06 4.57 -1.68
C PHE A 142 -8.18 5.11 -2.58
N SER A 143 -7.86 6.03 -3.49
CA SER A 143 -8.80 6.53 -4.52
C SER A 143 -8.52 5.90 -5.89
N GLY A 144 -7.58 4.95 -5.98
CA GLY A 144 -7.20 4.29 -7.23
C GLY A 144 -6.25 5.11 -8.11
N ASN A 145 -5.69 6.23 -7.62
CA ASN A 145 -4.70 6.98 -8.40
C ASN A 145 -3.38 6.20 -8.42
N VAL A 146 -2.88 5.94 -9.62
CA VAL A 146 -1.66 5.16 -9.82
C VAL A 146 -0.42 5.92 -9.35
N LEU A 147 0.33 5.28 -8.46
CA LEU A 147 1.61 5.77 -7.94
C LEU A 147 2.79 5.07 -8.61
N ASP A 148 2.66 3.77 -8.88
CA ASP A 148 3.71 2.96 -9.53
C ASP A 148 3.14 1.68 -10.17
N LYS A 149 3.93 1.04 -11.03
CA LYS A 149 3.65 -0.30 -11.58
C LYS A 149 4.92 -1.15 -11.58
N VAL A 150 4.85 -2.31 -10.94
CA VAL A 150 5.94 -3.27 -10.86
C VAL A 150 5.63 -4.46 -11.76
N LEU A 151 6.47 -4.71 -12.76
CA LEU A 151 6.34 -5.91 -13.60
C LEU A 151 6.96 -7.11 -12.90
N VAL A 152 6.29 -8.25 -13.01
CA VAL A 152 6.77 -9.55 -12.51
C VAL A 152 6.70 -10.59 -13.61
N THR A 153 7.19 -11.80 -13.31
CA THR A 153 6.97 -12.92 -14.24
C THR A 153 5.50 -13.33 -14.16
N ALA A 154 4.91 -13.57 -15.34
CA ALA A 154 3.54 -14.08 -15.44
C ALA A 154 3.34 -15.30 -14.52
N ASN A 155 2.24 -15.31 -13.80
CA ASN A 155 1.94 -16.31 -12.79
C ASN A 155 0.42 -16.63 -12.75
N HIS A 156 -0.01 -17.37 -11.74
CA HIS A 156 -1.42 -17.71 -11.50
C HIS A 156 -1.80 -17.39 -10.05
N ILE A 157 -1.11 -16.42 -9.44
CA ILE A 157 -1.41 -15.97 -8.09
C ILE A 157 -2.56 -14.99 -8.20
N GLU A 158 -3.67 -15.33 -7.54
CA GLU A 158 -4.87 -14.49 -7.49
C GLU A 158 -4.80 -13.61 -6.25
N ASP A 159 -4.65 -14.21 -5.07
CA ASP A 159 -4.64 -13.50 -3.80
C ASP A 159 -3.26 -12.94 -3.45
N ILE A 160 -3.25 -11.76 -2.81
CA ILE A 160 -2.04 -11.16 -2.22
C ILE A 160 -2.32 -10.67 -0.81
N GLU A 161 -1.43 -11.01 0.12
CA GLU A 161 -1.46 -10.52 1.48
C GLU A 161 -0.03 -10.15 1.94
N GLY A 162 0.06 -9.45 3.07
CA GLY A 162 1.33 -9.36 3.81
C GLY A 162 2.48 -8.62 3.09
N ILE A 163 2.20 -7.89 2.01
CA ILE A 163 3.20 -7.07 1.30
C ILE A 163 3.71 -5.97 2.22
N PHE A 164 2.83 -5.48 3.09
CA PHE A 164 3.12 -4.45 4.09
C PHE A 164 3.43 -4.99 5.50
N GLY A 165 3.70 -6.30 5.65
CA GLY A 165 4.20 -6.85 6.91
C GLY A 165 5.50 -6.16 7.38
N PRO A 166 5.82 -6.17 8.69
CA PRO A 166 7.04 -5.53 9.15
C PRO A 166 8.28 -6.24 8.57
N PRO A 167 9.44 -5.56 8.49
CA PRO A 167 10.64 -6.14 7.90
C PRO A 167 10.98 -7.47 8.58
N LEU A 168 11.12 -8.52 7.77
CA LEU A 168 11.56 -9.83 8.26
C LEU A 168 12.87 -9.68 9.04
N PRO A 169 13.02 -10.35 10.21
CA PRO A 169 14.33 -10.50 10.83
C PRO A 169 15.20 -11.38 9.93
N GLU A 170 16.15 -10.75 9.23
CA GLU A 170 17.13 -11.37 8.36
C GLU A 170 18.15 -12.26 9.11
N PRO A 171 18.82 -13.25 8.45
CA PRO A 171 18.95 -13.40 6.98
C PRO A 171 18.79 -14.85 6.45
N ALA A 172 17.97 -15.04 5.41
CA ALA A 172 18.11 -16.12 4.40
C ALA A 172 17.11 -16.03 3.24
N SER A 173 15.99 -15.30 3.38
CA SER A 173 14.88 -15.37 2.41
C SER A 173 14.92 -14.33 1.28
N LEU A 174 16.00 -13.54 1.18
CA LEU A 174 16.16 -12.48 0.16
C LEU A 174 16.26 -12.95 -1.30
N GLY A 175 16.11 -14.25 -1.58
CA GLY A 175 16.22 -14.79 -2.94
C GLY A 175 15.05 -14.46 -3.87
N LEU A 176 13.85 -14.19 -3.34
CA LEU A 176 12.65 -14.02 -4.20
C LEU A 176 11.93 -12.66 -4.11
N LEU A 177 12.18 -11.87 -3.06
CA LEU A 177 11.58 -10.52 -2.90
C LEU A 177 12.61 -9.38 -3.05
N GLY A 178 13.90 -9.70 -3.01
CA GLY A 178 15.00 -8.71 -2.92
C GLY A 178 15.37 -7.99 -4.22
N VAL A 179 14.84 -8.40 -5.38
CA VAL A 179 15.20 -7.78 -6.67
C VAL A 179 14.22 -6.68 -7.09
N GLY A 180 12.95 -6.72 -6.64
CA GLY A 180 11.93 -5.75 -7.04
C GLY A 180 11.93 -4.44 -6.24
N LEU A 181 12.10 -4.49 -4.92
CA LEU A 181 11.92 -3.31 -4.05
C LEU A 181 13.18 -2.46 -3.84
N ALA A 182 14.37 -2.99 -4.16
CA ALA A 182 15.62 -2.21 -4.08
C ALA A 182 15.65 -1.03 -5.07
N ALA A 183 14.84 -1.06 -6.13
CA ALA A 183 14.71 0.04 -7.08
C ALA A 183 13.95 1.25 -6.50
N LEU A 184 12.91 1.05 -5.67
CA LEU A 184 12.15 2.16 -5.06
C LEU A 184 12.98 2.95 -4.03
N GLY A 185 13.90 2.28 -3.32
CA GLY A 185 14.79 2.93 -2.34
C GLY A 185 15.84 3.86 -2.96
N LEU A 186 16.20 3.67 -4.23
CA LEU A 186 17.20 4.49 -4.92
C LEU A 186 16.63 5.77 -5.56
N VAL A 187 15.33 5.81 -5.85
CA VAL A 187 14.68 7.01 -6.43
C VAL A 187 14.55 8.12 -5.39
N ARG A 188 14.37 7.80 -4.10
CA ARG A 188 14.30 8.81 -3.02
C ARG A 188 15.62 9.54 -2.73
N ARG A 189 16.78 9.01 -3.14
CA ARG A 189 18.08 9.69 -2.91
C ARG A 189 18.46 10.73 -3.97
N ARG A 190 17.79 10.78 -5.12
CA ARG A 190 18.04 11.83 -6.13
C ARG A 190 17.11 13.05 -6.01
N ALA A 191 15.91 12.89 -5.44
CA ALA A 191 14.99 14.02 -5.26
C ALA A 191 15.41 14.97 -4.10
N GLY A 192 16.10 14.47 -3.08
CA GLY A 192 16.54 15.27 -1.92
C GLY A 192 17.83 16.10 -2.11
N ARG A 193 18.49 16.03 -3.27
CA ARG A 193 19.72 16.81 -3.55
C ARG A 193 19.52 17.98 -4.51
N LEU A 194 18.32 18.16 -5.06
CA LEU A 194 18.01 19.26 -6.00
C LEU A 194 17.28 20.45 -5.36
N GLN A 195 16.90 20.38 -4.08
CA GLN A 195 16.26 21.48 -3.35
C GLN A 195 17.20 22.25 -2.39
N ALA A 196 18.49 21.95 -2.37
CA ALA A 196 19.47 22.67 -1.52
C ALA A 196 20.46 23.56 -2.30
N ALA A 197 20.17 23.88 -3.57
CA ALA A 197 21.09 24.62 -4.44
C ALA A 197 20.52 25.91 -5.07
N VAL A 198 19.31 26.34 -4.70
CA VAL A 198 18.73 27.59 -5.25
C VAL A 198 18.04 28.38 -4.14
N GLU A 199 18.82 28.88 -3.17
CA GLU A 199 18.39 30.00 -2.33
C GLU A 199 19.58 30.66 -1.62
N ILE A 200 20.49 31.34 -2.33
CA ILE A 200 21.15 32.60 -1.86
C ILE A 200 21.69 33.32 -3.10
N GLU A 201 20.98 34.34 -3.58
CA GLU A 201 21.50 35.67 -4.00
C GLU A 201 20.51 36.37 -4.93
N THR A 202 19.48 36.99 -4.35
CA THR A 202 18.90 38.22 -4.90
C THR A 202 18.15 38.96 -3.78
N MET A 203 18.84 39.86 -3.09
CA MET A 203 18.27 41.17 -2.71
C MET A 203 19.39 42.22 -2.72
N ARG A 204 19.28 43.16 -3.65
CA ARG A 204 19.93 44.47 -3.63
C ARG A 204 19.34 45.29 -2.49
N ASP A 205 20.14 46.18 -1.89
CA ASP A 205 19.86 47.62 -2.03
C ASP A 205 21.12 48.50 -1.76
N PRO A 206 21.20 49.72 -2.32
CA PRO A 206 22.40 50.54 -2.46
C PRO A 206 22.49 51.65 -1.40
N GLN A 207 23.61 52.38 -1.49
CA GLN A 207 23.99 53.63 -0.80
C GLN A 207 24.90 53.46 0.42
N ASP A 208 26.20 53.71 0.23
CA ASP A 208 26.78 54.91 0.84
C ASP A 208 28.05 55.38 0.11
N GLN A 209 28.18 56.70 -0.04
CA GLN A 209 29.21 57.41 -0.81
C GLN A 209 30.49 57.73 0.01
N PRO A 210 31.58 58.20 -0.63
CA PRO A 210 32.95 58.13 -0.11
C PRO A 210 33.37 59.36 0.70
N ARG A 211 34.34 59.20 1.61
CA ARG A 211 35.26 60.26 2.07
C ARG A 211 36.38 59.68 2.94
N GLY A 212 37.63 59.95 2.59
CA GLY A 212 38.77 59.68 3.47
C GLY A 212 40.13 59.73 2.79
N ARG A 213 40.63 60.95 2.55
CA ARG A 213 42.05 61.20 2.25
C ARG A 213 42.91 60.75 3.43
N SER A 214 44.03 60.07 3.16
CA SER A 214 45.30 60.49 3.78
C SER A 214 46.50 60.11 2.90
N ARG A 215 47.43 61.05 2.85
CA ARG A 215 48.69 61.04 2.09
C ARG A 215 49.71 60.09 2.72
N ALA A 216 50.53 59.46 1.90
CA ALA A 216 51.95 59.33 2.15
C ALA A 216 52.72 59.50 0.84
N ARG A 217 53.81 60.26 0.92
CA ARG A 217 54.64 60.82 -0.14
C ARG A 217 55.99 60.07 -0.11
N GLY A 218 56.60 59.87 -1.27
CA GLY A 218 58.01 59.44 -1.47
C GLY A 218 58.18 59.12 -2.95
N GLU A 219 58.56 60.11 -3.78
CA GLU A 219 59.91 60.30 -4.35
C GLU A 219 60.21 59.24 -5.42
N VAL A 220 59.95 59.51 -6.71
CA VAL A 220 60.81 60.17 -7.73
C VAL A 220 62.20 59.53 -7.85
N GLU A 221 62.44 58.81 -8.95
CA GLU A 221 63.53 59.14 -9.89
C GLU A 221 63.36 58.43 -11.25
N ASP A 222 63.74 59.17 -12.29
CA ASP A 222 63.69 58.87 -13.72
C ASP A 222 64.72 57.82 -14.17
N GLY A 223 64.50 57.26 -15.36
CA GLY A 223 65.60 56.99 -16.29
C GLY A 223 65.63 55.61 -16.95
N GLN A 224 65.29 55.62 -18.26
CA GLN A 224 65.78 54.76 -19.36
C GLN A 224 65.76 53.23 -19.20
#